data_AF-A0A7V8YNU7-F1
#
_entry.id   AF-A0A7V8YNU7-F1
#
_cell.length_a   1.000
_cell.length_b   1.000
_cell.length_c   1.000
_cell.angle_alpha   90.00
_cell.angle_beta   90.00
_cell.angle_gamma   90.00
#
_symmetry.space_group_name_H-M   'P 1'
#
loop_
_entity.id
_entity.type
_entity.pdbx_description
1 polymer ?
#
loop_
_entity_poly.entity_id
_entity_poly.type
_entity_poly.pdbx_seq_one_letter_code
_entity_poly.pdbx_strand_id
1 'polypeptide(L)'
;MEEAPGTPGPVGPAGQPSPDPELEAELRRLREELAATPVADIVANHAVGLWQLAIVHLAPEGDTPPHLEEARFAIDAMATLVEGLADRLGDHEMPLRDALAQLRLVFVQVSGGKAPDTEAE
;
A
#
# COMPACT_ATOMS: atom_id res chain seq x y z
N MET A 1 -58.12 -23.67 -24.68
CA MET A 1 -56.86 -23.06 -25.13
C MET A 1 -56.22 -22.48 -23.89
N GLU A 2 -55.19 -23.16 -23.42
CA GLU A 2 -54.50 -22.95 -22.15
C GLU A 2 -53.02 -22.68 -22.52
N GLU A 3 -52.53 -21.47 -22.29
CA GLU A 3 -51.11 -21.07 -22.21
C GLU A 3 -51.09 -19.72 -21.45
N ALA A 4 -50.92 -19.76 -20.13
CA ALA A 4 -49.66 -19.66 -19.38
C ALA A 4 -49.28 -18.19 -19.09
N PRO A 5 -49.35 -17.74 -17.82
CA PRO A 5 -48.79 -16.45 -17.42
C PRO A 5 -47.25 -16.54 -17.45
N GLY A 6 -46.63 -15.49 -18.01
CA GLY A 6 -45.18 -15.40 -18.19
C GLY A 6 -44.39 -15.66 -16.91
N THR A 7 -43.28 -16.36 -17.09
CA THR A 7 -42.34 -16.81 -16.07
C THR A 7 -41.88 -15.66 -15.17
N PRO A 8 -41.88 -15.81 -13.82
CA PRO A 8 -41.29 -14.80 -12.94
C PRO A 8 -39.78 -14.76 -13.19
N GLY A 9 -39.22 -13.55 -13.26
CA GLY A 9 -37.76 -13.36 -13.29
C GLY A 9 -37.08 -13.99 -12.07
N PRO A 10 -35.77 -14.27 -12.14
CA PRO A 10 -35.07 -14.99 -11.07
C PRO A 10 -35.11 -14.18 -9.78
N VAL A 11 -35.91 -14.65 -8.82
CA VAL A 11 -35.85 -14.23 -7.42
C VAL A 11 -34.56 -14.80 -6.84
N GLY A 12 -33.55 -13.94 -6.69
CA GLY A 12 -32.39 -14.23 -5.84
C GLY A 12 -32.82 -14.51 -4.39
N PRO A 13 -31.96 -15.16 -3.58
CA PRO A 13 -32.30 -15.53 -2.20
C PRO A 13 -32.77 -14.30 -1.43
N ALA A 14 -33.94 -14.42 -0.81
CA ALA A 14 -34.68 -13.31 -0.22
C ALA A 14 -33.84 -12.50 0.79
N GLY A 15 -33.80 -11.18 0.59
CA GLY A 15 -33.53 -10.22 1.67
C GLY A 15 -32.26 -9.37 1.56
N GLN A 16 -31.40 -9.58 0.56
CA GLN A 16 -30.29 -8.64 0.33
C GLN A 16 -30.73 -7.60 -0.70
N PRO A 17 -30.69 -6.29 -0.38
CA PRO A 17 -30.92 -5.26 -1.38
C PRO A 17 -29.89 -5.47 -2.51
N SER A 18 -30.37 -5.57 -3.75
CA SER A 18 -29.49 -5.54 -4.92
C SER A 18 -28.61 -4.30 -4.82
N PRO A 19 -27.29 -4.39 -5.10
CA PRO A 19 -26.42 -3.24 -5.02
C PRO A 19 -26.97 -2.11 -5.91
N ASP A 20 -26.79 -0.87 -5.46
CA ASP A 20 -27.17 0.32 -6.24
C ASP A 20 -26.52 0.25 -7.63
N PRO A 21 -27.28 0.31 -8.75
CA PRO A 21 -26.71 0.28 -10.10
C PRO A 21 -25.60 1.32 -10.33
N GLU A 22 -25.66 2.48 -9.67
CA GLU A 22 -24.61 3.50 -9.74
C GLU A 22 -23.32 3.02 -9.05
N LEU A 23 -23.45 2.39 -7.88
CA LEU A 23 -22.32 1.78 -7.17
C LEU A 23 -21.70 0.63 -7.98
N GLU A 24 -22.51 -0.21 -8.63
CA GLU A 24 -22.01 -1.27 -9.49
C GLU A 24 -21.21 -0.74 -10.68
N ALA A 25 -21.72 0.32 -11.31
CA ALA A 25 -21.04 0.98 -12.41
C ALA A 25 -19.69 1.57 -11.97
N GLU A 26 -19.63 2.19 -10.79
CA GLU A 26 -18.40 2.76 -10.25
C GLU A 26 -17.38 1.67 -9.88
N LEU A 27 -17.80 0.61 -9.20
CA LEU A 27 -16.91 -0.52 -8.89
C LEU A 27 -16.35 -1.20 -10.14
N ARG A 28 -17.14 -1.26 -11.22
CA ARG A 28 -16.66 -1.78 -12.51
C ARG A 28 -15.61 -0.85 -13.12
N ARG A 29 -15.81 0.47 -13.11
CA ARG A 29 -14.82 1.45 -13.58
C ARG A 29 -13.51 1.34 -12.82
N LEU A 30 -13.57 1.30 -11.48
CA LEU A 30 -12.38 1.14 -10.64
C LEU A 30 -11.62 -0.15 -10.93
N ARG A 31 -12.34 -1.26 -11.20
CA ARG A 31 -11.72 -2.53 -11.60
C ARG A 31 -11.06 -2.46 -12.97
N GLU A 32 -11.72 -1.82 -13.94
CA GLU A 32 -11.18 -1.62 -15.29
C GLU A 32 -9.91 -0.75 -15.24
N GLU A 33 -9.91 0.33 -14.45
CA GLU A 33 -8.75 1.18 -14.22
C GLU A 33 -7.59 0.41 -13.57
N LEU A 34 -7.86 -0.31 -12.48
CA LEU A 34 -6.85 -1.12 -11.78
C LEU A 34 -6.23 -2.19 -12.69
N ALA A 35 -7.04 -2.82 -13.55
CA ALA A 35 -6.57 -3.81 -14.50
C ALA A 35 -5.74 -3.20 -15.65
N ALA A 36 -5.92 -1.92 -15.94
CA ALA A 36 -5.16 -1.21 -16.96
C ALA A 36 -3.80 -0.71 -16.45
N THR A 37 -3.62 -0.54 -15.13
CA THR A 37 -2.34 -0.15 -14.53
C THR A 37 -1.37 -1.33 -14.48
N PRO A 38 -0.09 -1.16 -14.87
CA PRO A 38 0.92 -2.18 -14.67
C PRO A 38 1.03 -2.58 -13.19
N VAL A 39 0.98 -3.89 -12.92
CA VAL A 39 1.05 -4.43 -11.54
C VAL A 39 2.34 -4.01 -10.85
N ALA A 40 3.44 -3.87 -11.58
CA ALA A 40 4.71 -3.40 -11.04
C ALA A 40 4.61 -1.98 -10.44
N ASP A 41 3.84 -1.08 -11.07
CA ASP A 41 3.65 0.30 -10.58
C ASP A 41 2.84 0.31 -9.28
N ILE A 42 1.80 -0.51 -9.20
CA ILE A 42 0.98 -0.65 -7.99
C ILE A 42 1.81 -1.21 -6.83
N VAL A 43 2.61 -2.25 -7.11
CA VAL A 43 3.49 -2.88 -6.10
C VAL A 43 4.59 -1.91 -5.66
N ALA A 44 5.18 -1.15 -6.58
CA ALA A 44 6.15 -0.11 -6.26
C ALA A 44 5.53 0.97 -5.36
N ASN A 45 4.30 1.39 -5.64
CA ASN A 45 3.56 2.32 -4.79
C ASN A 45 3.33 1.75 -3.37
N HIS A 46 3.08 0.44 -3.23
CA HIS A 46 3.01 -0.18 -1.89
C HIS A 46 4.35 -0.14 -1.14
N ALA A 47 5.48 -0.29 -1.84
CA ALA A 47 6.81 -0.15 -1.24
C ALA A 47 7.05 1.29 -0.72
N VAL A 48 6.58 2.30 -1.46
CA VAL A 48 6.59 3.70 -1.00
C VAL A 48 5.71 3.88 0.25
N GLY A 49 4.54 3.25 0.32
CA GLY A 49 3.70 3.27 1.52
C GLY A 49 4.40 2.67 2.76
N LEU A 50 5.13 1.57 2.60
CA LEU A 50 5.93 0.96 3.67
C LEU A 50 7.08 1.88 4.10
N TRP A 51 7.72 2.58 3.15
CA TRP A 51 8.73 3.59 3.45
C TRP A 51 8.16 4.75 4.27
N GLN A 52 7.00 5.30 3.88
CA GLN A 52 6.33 6.38 4.60
C GLN A 52 5.95 5.95 6.03
N LEU A 53 5.43 4.73 6.18
CA LEU A 53 5.09 4.17 7.48
C LEU A 53 6.31 4.07 8.39
N ALA A 54 7.45 3.61 7.87
CA ALA A 54 8.68 3.56 8.62
C ALA A 54 9.15 4.96 9.06
N ILE A 55 9.07 5.97 8.18
CA ILE A 55 9.46 7.34 8.49
C ILE A 55 8.61 7.95 9.61
N VAL A 56 7.28 7.78 9.56
CA VAL A 56 6.37 8.28 10.62
C VAL A 56 6.72 7.70 12.00
N HIS A 57 7.18 6.45 12.05
CA HIS A 57 7.62 5.84 13.30
C HIS A 57 9.06 6.19 13.71
N LEU A 58 9.93 6.52 12.76
CA LEU A 58 11.31 6.96 13.02
C LEU A 58 11.40 8.41 13.48
N ALA A 59 10.59 9.28 12.88
CA ALA A 59 10.55 10.72 13.13
C ALA A 59 9.11 11.17 13.38
N PRO A 60 8.48 10.72 14.48
CA PRO A 60 7.12 11.14 14.82
C PRO A 60 7.09 12.64 15.14
N GLU A 61 5.94 13.27 14.92
CA GLU A 61 5.75 14.69 15.19
C GLU A 61 5.69 15.00 16.71
N GLY A 62 6.16 16.18 17.09
CA GLY A 62 6.15 16.67 18.47
C GLY A 62 7.21 16.02 19.37
N ASP A 63 6.91 15.92 20.67
CA ASP A 63 7.82 15.34 21.69
C ASP A 63 7.68 13.82 21.81
N THR A 64 7.12 13.16 20.80
CA THR A 64 6.92 11.70 20.81
C THR A 64 8.26 11.01 20.52
N PRO A 65 8.69 10.02 21.33
CA PRO A 65 9.91 9.27 21.03
C PRO A 65 9.70 8.36 19.80
N PRO A 66 10.77 8.04 19.03
CA PRO A 66 10.69 7.09 17.92
C PRO A 66 10.22 5.70 18.35
N HIS A 67 9.36 5.08 17.52
CA HIS A 67 8.86 3.72 17.72
C HIS A 67 9.72 2.74 16.90
N LEU A 68 10.86 2.34 17.46
CA LEU A 68 11.86 1.55 16.72
C LEU A 68 11.37 0.16 16.28
N GLU A 69 10.53 -0.51 17.07
CA GLU A 69 10.00 -1.83 16.69
C GLU A 69 9.05 -1.73 15.50
N GLU A 70 8.15 -0.74 15.50
CA GLU A 70 7.22 -0.48 14.39
C GLU A 70 7.96 -0.04 13.12
N ALA A 71 8.92 0.87 13.26
CA ALA A 71 9.77 1.29 12.16
C ALA A 71 10.55 0.11 11.56
N ARG A 72 11.13 -0.74 12.40
CA ARG A 72 11.84 -1.95 11.96
C ARG A 72 10.92 -2.89 11.21
N PHE A 73 9.70 -3.11 11.70
CA PHE A 73 8.75 -3.99 11.05
C PHE A 73 8.39 -3.49 9.64
N ALA A 74 8.17 -2.19 9.47
CA ALA A 74 7.93 -1.58 8.17
C ALA A 74 9.15 -1.68 7.22
N ILE A 75 10.37 -1.47 7.75
CA ILE A 75 11.63 -1.64 7.00
C ILE A 75 11.80 -3.08 6.52
N ASP A 76 11.56 -4.07 7.38
CA ASP A 76 11.70 -5.49 7.06
C ASP A 76 10.65 -5.93 6.02
N ALA A 77 9.43 -5.39 6.10
CA ALA A 77 8.39 -5.60 5.09
C ALA A 77 8.80 -5.00 3.73
N MET A 78 9.31 -3.76 3.71
CA MET A 78 9.81 -3.12 2.50
C MET A 78 10.99 -3.90 1.90
N ALA A 79 11.92 -4.35 2.74
CA ALA A 79 13.05 -5.17 2.32
C ALA A 79 12.60 -6.48 1.67
N THR A 80 11.67 -7.19 2.29
CA THR A 80 11.12 -8.44 1.75
C THR A 80 10.52 -8.23 0.36
N LEU A 81 9.79 -7.13 0.15
CA LEU A 81 9.21 -6.80 -1.14
C LEU A 81 10.29 -6.43 -2.17
N VAL A 82 11.18 -5.50 -1.84
CA VAL A 82 12.17 -4.95 -2.79
C VAL A 82 13.24 -5.97 -3.15
N GLU A 83 13.79 -6.66 -2.15
CA GLU A 83 14.84 -7.66 -2.34
C GLU A 83 14.26 -8.96 -2.90
N GLY A 84 13.05 -9.34 -2.49
CA GLY A 84 12.39 -10.56 -2.96
C GLY A 84 11.86 -10.48 -4.39
N LEU A 85 11.46 -9.29 -4.86
CA LEU A 85 11.01 -9.09 -6.25
C LEU A 85 12.17 -8.76 -7.21
N ALA A 86 13.21 -8.09 -6.71
CA ALA A 86 14.42 -7.76 -7.48
C ALA A 86 14.12 -7.18 -8.88
N ASP A 87 14.62 -7.82 -9.94
CA ASP A 87 14.51 -7.39 -11.33
C ASP A 87 13.06 -7.32 -11.84
N ARG A 88 12.13 -8.01 -11.16
CA ARG A 88 10.69 -7.97 -11.50
C ARG A 88 10.03 -6.61 -11.23
N LEU A 89 10.70 -5.73 -10.48
CA LEU A 89 10.24 -4.35 -10.24
C LEU A 89 10.52 -3.43 -11.44
N GLY A 90 11.31 -3.87 -12.42
CA GLY A 90 11.66 -3.08 -13.59
C GLY A 90 12.32 -1.76 -13.21
N ASP A 91 11.85 -0.66 -13.78
CA ASP A 91 12.43 0.67 -13.58
C ASP A 91 12.36 1.17 -12.12
N HIS A 92 11.53 0.55 -11.28
CA HIS A 92 11.41 0.90 -9.86
C HIS A 92 12.47 0.24 -8.96
N GLU A 93 13.17 -0.79 -9.45
CA GLU A 93 14.09 -1.59 -8.61
C GLU A 93 15.19 -0.74 -7.98
N MET A 94 15.93 0.03 -8.78
CA MET A 94 17.04 0.86 -8.28
C MET A 94 16.55 1.97 -7.33
N PRO A 95 15.54 2.80 -7.69
CA PRO A 95 15.03 3.80 -6.77
C PRO A 95 14.54 3.23 -5.43
N LEU A 96 13.86 2.09 -5.44
CA LEU A 96 13.35 1.46 -4.22
C LEU A 96 14.47 0.87 -3.36
N ARG A 97 15.52 0.30 -3.98
CA ARG A 97 16.71 -0.14 -3.25
C ARG A 97 17.45 1.02 -2.60
N ASP A 98 17.60 2.13 -3.30
CA ASP A 98 18.24 3.33 -2.76
C ASP A 98 17.43 3.91 -1.60
N ALA A 99 16.10 3.99 -1.74
CA ALA A 99 15.21 4.43 -0.66
C ALA A 99 15.29 3.50 0.57
N LEU A 100 15.32 2.18 0.37
CA LEU A 100 15.49 1.21 1.46
C LEU A 100 16.84 1.35 2.16
N ALA A 101 17.92 1.56 1.41
CA ALA A 101 19.25 1.78 1.96
C ALA A 101 19.31 3.05 2.81
N GLN A 102 18.74 4.15 2.31
CA GLN A 102 18.62 5.41 3.05
C GLN A 102 17.79 5.24 4.33
N LEU A 103 16.66 4.54 4.25
CA LEU A 103 15.80 4.29 5.40
C LEU A 103 16.50 3.47 6.49
N ARG A 104 17.28 2.45 6.11
CA ARG A 104 18.11 1.66 7.03
C ARG A 104 19.19 2.52 7.71
N LEU A 105 19.79 3.48 7.00
CA LEU A 105 20.74 4.43 7.58
C LEU A 105 20.07 5.33 8.63
N VAL A 106 18.90 5.90 8.31
CA VAL A 106 18.11 6.71 9.26
C VAL A 106 17.78 5.89 10.50
N PHE A 107 17.32 4.65 10.34
CA PHE A 107 17.01 3.76 11.46
C PHE A 107 18.20 3.58 12.41
N VAL A 108 19.40 3.33 11.87
CA VAL A 108 20.62 3.17 12.69
C VAL A 108 20.99 4.45 13.42
N GLN A 109 20.89 5.61 12.76
CA GLN A 109 21.17 6.92 13.37
C GLN A 109 20.24 7.19 14.57
N VAL A 110 18.95 6.98 14.38
CA VAL A 110 17.93 7.17 15.42
C VAL A 110 18.10 6.14 16.54
N SER A 111 18.33 4.88 16.21
CA SER A 111 18.51 3.79 17.20
C SER A 111 19.79 3.96 18.03
N GLY A 112 20.84 4.55 17.44
CA GLY A 112 22.10 4.82 18.12
C GLY A 112 22.08 6.06 19.02
N GLY A 113 20.95 6.77 19.12
CA GLY A 113 20.81 7.98 19.94
C GLY A 113 21.60 9.19 19.41
N LYS A 114 22.09 9.13 18.16
CA LYS A 114 22.77 10.27 17.55
C LYS A 114 21.69 11.19 16.99
N ALA A 115 21.25 12.15 17.79
CA ALA A 115 20.49 13.29 17.28
C ALA A 115 21.29 13.91 16.11
N PRO A 116 20.63 14.34 15.02
CA PRO A 116 21.33 15.08 13.97
C PRO A 116 22.02 16.27 14.63
N ASP A 117 23.30 16.46 14.34
CA ASP A 117 24.06 17.61 14.79
C ASP A 117 23.36 18.86 14.22
N THR A 118 22.48 19.47 15.01
CA THR A 118 21.97 20.80 14.72
C THR A 118 23.15 21.73 14.89
N GLU A 119 23.87 21.99 13.79
CA GLU A 119 24.79 23.12 13.68
C GLU A 119 23.98 24.39 13.99
N ALA A 120 24.13 24.86 15.22
CA ALA A 120 23.73 26.19 15.62
C ALA A 120 24.76 27.16 15.01
N GLU A 121 24.34 27.90 14.00
CA GLU A 121 24.98 29.14 13.54
C GLU A 121 24.13 30.35 13.95
#